data_AF-A0A7I7L4G3-F1
#
_entry.id   AF-A0A7I7L4G3-F1
#
_cell.length_a   1.000
_cell.length_b   1.000
_cell.length_c   1.000
_cell.angle_alpha   90.00
_cell.angle_beta   90.00
_cell.angle_gamma   90.00
#
_symmetry.space_group_name_H-M   'P 1'
#
loop_
_entity.id
_entity.type
_entity.pdbx_description
1 polymer ?
#
loop_
_entity_poly.entity_id
_entity_poly.type
_entity_poly.pdbx_seq_one_letter_code
_entity_poly.pdbx_strand_id
1 'polypeptide(L)'
;MTAGVHDGTAAEAATQTEGNALSSVDVDACTTANADQVFADAVSTSDRREDRQAVVDASIGRPVVTILGRPLRYTLLQVDSSLQTLGRFFDLAAEAFAFLITDLIRLRHPWRDTINQAWFIVSVTAIPALLVSVPFGVIVAVQVGSFIQQVGASSVSGAAGGLGVIRQGAPVVAALLLGGAAGSAVATDLGARTIREEVDALRVMGTNPVRRLVTPRLAAIVIVAPVLCSFIIFMGLAAGYAINVGFQSGTPGSYIASFASFASVGDVGVAVLKTWLFGVIVILVACQRGLEAKGGARGVADAVNASVVIGVVAVFVLNLVITQGLSMSMPLRVG
;
A
#
# COMPACT_ATOMS: atom_id res chain seq x y z
N MET A 1 49.21 -43.10 36.80
CA MET A 1 48.72 -42.36 35.60
C MET A 1 48.35 -40.96 36.06
N THR A 2 49.28 -40.01 36.15
CA THR A 2 49.83 -39.16 35.07
C THR A 2 48.75 -38.21 34.53
N ALA A 3 48.84 -36.91 34.86
CA ALA A 3 49.43 -35.82 34.03
C ALA A 3 48.40 -35.31 32.99
N GLY A 4 48.23 -34.03 32.67
CA GLY A 4 48.87 -32.74 32.94
C GLY A 4 48.03 -31.68 32.19
N VAL A 5 47.94 -30.42 32.61
CA VAL A 5 48.90 -29.31 32.37
C VAL A 5 48.46 -28.41 31.20
N HIS A 6 48.23 -27.11 31.54
CA HIS A 6 48.47 -25.87 30.78
C HIS A 6 47.66 -25.61 29.47
N ASP A 7 47.25 -24.40 29.07
CA ASP A 7 47.57 -22.99 29.34
C ASP A 7 46.25 -22.17 29.15
N GLY A 8 46.00 -20.98 29.69
CA GLY A 8 46.90 -19.82 29.76
C GLY A 8 46.79 -18.99 28.47
N THR A 9 46.17 -17.81 28.57
CA THR A 9 46.62 -16.60 27.83
C THR A 9 46.34 -16.51 26.33
N ALA A 10 45.17 -15.98 25.94
CA ALA A 10 44.95 -15.47 24.57
C ALA A 10 43.92 -14.32 24.44
N ALA A 11 43.53 -13.65 25.52
CA ALA A 11 42.48 -12.62 25.46
C ALA A 11 42.89 -11.22 25.94
N GLU A 12 44.14 -11.02 26.41
CA GLU A 12 44.53 -9.78 27.10
C GLU A 12 45.88 -9.20 26.63
N ALA A 13 46.17 -9.30 25.32
CA ALA A 13 47.41 -8.78 24.73
C ALA A 13 47.23 -8.04 23.40
N ALA A 14 46.03 -7.52 23.11
CA ALA A 14 45.76 -6.78 21.87
C ALA A 14 45.39 -5.29 22.06
N THR A 15 45.46 -4.76 23.29
CA THR A 15 45.01 -3.37 23.59
C THR A 15 46.15 -2.46 24.06
N GLN A 16 47.42 -2.82 23.90
CA GLN A 16 48.53 -2.05 24.49
C GLN A 16 49.81 -1.94 23.64
N THR A 17 49.70 -2.03 22.31
CA THR A 17 50.86 -1.92 21.40
C THR A 17 50.60 -1.03 20.18
N GLU A 18 49.99 0.15 20.37
CA GLU A 18 50.01 1.24 19.38
C GLU A 18 50.48 2.58 20.01
N GLY A 19 51.15 2.51 21.17
CA GLY A 19 51.61 3.68 21.91
C GLY A 19 53.07 4.09 21.73
N ASN A 20 53.85 3.48 20.81
CA ASN A 20 55.30 3.72 20.78
C ASN A 20 55.96 3.68 19.39
N ALA A 21 55.31 4.26 18.38
CA ALA A 21 55.93 4.43 17.05
C ALA A 21 55.68 5.84 16.50
N LEU A 22 56.10 6.86 17.25
CA LEU A 22 56.37 8.20 16.74
C LEU A 22 57.72 8.68 17.31
N SER A 23 58.81 8.33 16.62
CA SER A 23 60.14 8.88 16.90
C SER A 23 61.01 8.75 15.64
N SER A 24 60.78 9.63 14.66
CA SER A 24 61.82 10.22 13.79
C SER A 24 61.18 11.05 12.67
N VAL A 25 60.49 12.14 13.02
CA VAL A 25 60.18 13.18 12.03
C VAL A 25 60.73 14.49 12.58
N ASP A 26 61.66 15.05 11.83
CA ASP A 26 62.50 16.21 12.11
C ASP A 26 61.72 17.46 12.56
N VAL A 27 62.09 18.00 13.72
CA VAL A 27 61.48 19.20 14.33
C VAL A 27 62.29 20.47 14.06
N ASP A 28 63.53 20.37 13.57
CA ASP A 28 64.42 21.52 13.40
C ASP A 28 64.23 22.33 12.09
N ALA A 29 63.32 21.90 11.20
CA ALA A 29 62.93 22.68 10.02
C ALA A 29 61.78 23.68 10.28
N CYS A 30 61.13 23.63 11.44
CA CYS A 30 59.88 24.37 11.71
C CYS A 30 60.11 25.79 12.26
N THR A 31 61.28 26.07 12.86
CA THR A 31 61.44 27.28 13.69
C THR A 31 61.87 28.53 12.92
N THR A 32 62.46 28.42 11.72
CA THR A 32 62.91 29.58 10.93
C THR A 32 61.90 30.04 9.86
N ALA A 33 60.91 29.21 9.51
CA ALA A 33 59.85 29.56 8.57
C ALA A 33 58.71 30.41 9.21
N ASN A 34 58.64 30.43 10.53
CA ASN A 34 57.48 30.96 11.27
C ASN A 34 57.54 32.49 11.45
N ALA A 35 58.72 33.12 11.39
CA ALA A 35 58.84 34.57 11.59
C ALA A 35 58.38 35.39 10.38
N ASP A 36 58.70 34.97 9.15
CA ASP A 36 58.23 35.64 7.92
C ASP A 36 56.76 35.37 7.63
N GLN A 37 56.24 34.20 8.02
CA GLN A 37 54.82 33.88 7.88
C GLN A 37 53.93 34.73 8.78
N VAL A 38 54.36 35.05 10.01
CA VAL A 38 53.57 35.88 10.95
C VAL A 38 53.44 37.33 10.48
N PHE A 39 54.47 37.90 9.81
CA PHE A 39 54.39 39.26 9.26
C PHE A 39 53.57 39.31 7.96
N ALA A 40 53.65 38.27 7.11
CA ALA A 40 52.80 38.13 5.94
C ALA A 40 51.31 37.94 6.30
N ASP A 41 51.01 37.24 7.39
CA ASP A 41 49.63 37.04 7.86
C ASP A 41 49.03 38.28 8.52
N ALA A 42 49.86 39.14 9.13
CA ALA A 42 49.41 40.42 9.68
C ALA A 42 48.99 41.42 8.59
N VAL A 43 49.66 41.42 7.43
CA VAL A 43 49.28 42.24 6.27
C VAL A 43 48.07 41.64 5.53
N SER A 44 47.98 40.30 5.41
CA SER A 44 46.83 39.61 4.79
C SER A 44 45.52 39.76 5.59
N THR A 45 45.62 39.92 6.91
CA THR A 45 44.46 40.08 7.80
C THR A 45 43.90 41.50 7.83
N SER A 46 44.67 42.52 7.42
CA SER A 46 44.17 43.89 7.23
C SER A 46 43.31 44.00 5.97
N ASP A 47 43.80 43.46 4.85
CA ASP A 47 43.08 43.45 3.56
C ASP A 47 41.77 42.63 3.65
N ARG A 48 41.81 41.53 4.41
CA ARG A 48 40.62 40.72 4.71
C ARG A 48 39.58 41.42 5.59
N ARG A 49 39.89 42.52 6.28
CA ARG A 49 38.91 43.26 7.11
C ARG A 49 38.07 44.23 6.27
N GLU A 50 38.67 44.90 5.27
CA GLU A 50 37.95 45.80 4.36
C GLU A 50 37.00 45.03 3.43
N ASP A 51 37.44 43.88 2.90
CA ASP A 51 36.59 43.00 2.09
C ASP A 51 35.42 42.39 2.89
N ARG A 52 35.64 42.13 4.20
CA ARG A 52 34.56 41.64 5.08
C ARG A 52 33.51 42.72 5.35
N GLN A 53 33.91 43.98 5.48
CA GLN A 53 32.98 45.09 5.73
C GLN A 53 32.12 45.40 4.50
N ALA A 54 32.68 45.32 3.28
CA ALA A 54 31.92 45.44 2.03
C ALA A 54 30.91 44.30 1.81
N VAL A 55 31.24 43.07 2.23
CA VAL A 55 30.32 41.91 2.17
C VAL A 55 29.25 41.95 3.26
N VAL A 56 29.53 42.53 4.42
CA VAL A 56 28.55 42.68 5.51
C VAL A 56 27.47 43.72 5.18
N ASP A 57 27.83 44.84 4.54
CA ASP A 57 26.84 45.87 4.13
C ASP A 57 25.92 45.38 2.99
N ALA A 58 26.42 44.51 2.10
CA ALA A 58 25.61 43.87 1.07
C ALA A 58 24.63 42.79 1.62
N SER A 59 24.88 42.30 2.83
CA SER A 59 24.11 41.22 3.48
C SER A 59 22.86 41.72 4.23
N ILE A 60 22.83 43.00 4.64
CA ILE A 60 21.76 43.53 5.51
C ILE A 60 20.47 43.88 4.74
N GLY A 61 20.53 44.00 3.41
CA GLY A 61 19.37 44.41 2.58
C GLY A 61 18.48 43.30 2.01
N ARG A 62 18.79 42.00 2.19
CA ARG A 62 18.02 40.89 1.57
C ARG A 62 17.70 39.64 2.43
N PRO A 63 17.56 39.65 3.78
CA PRO A 63 17.37 38.39 4.50
C PRO A 63 15.91 37.91 4.63
N VAL A 64 14.88 38.70 4.30
CA VAL A 64 13.50 38.33 4.66
C VAL A 64 12.71 37.64 3.53
N VAL A 65 12.92 38.04 2.27
CA VAL A 65 12.14 37.48 1.13
C VAL A 65 12.62 36.09 0.72
N THR A 66 13.90 35.76 0.93
CA THR A 66 14.50 34.48 0.48
C THR A 66 14.24 33.33 1.45
N ILE A 67 14.01 33.61 2.73
CA ILE A 67 13.74 32.59 3.75
C ILE A 67 12.25 32.17 3.71
N LEU A 68 11.33 33.11 3.42
CA LEU A 68 9.89 32.84 3.34
C LEU A 68 9.48 32.10 2.05
N GLY A 69 10.25 32.23 0.97
CA GLY A 69 10.00 31.54 -0.31
C GLY A 69 10.49 30.08 -0.39
N ARG A 70 11.34 29.64 0.55
CA ARG A 70 11.86 28.27 0.60
C ARG A 70 10.83 27.20 0.99
N PRO A 71 9.98 27.37 2.02
CA PRO A 71 8.93 26.38 2.30
C PRO A 71 7.90 26.30 1.17
N LEU A 72 7.60 27.44 0.52
CA LEU A 72 6.65 27.53 -0.59
C LEU A 72 7.17 26.86 -1.87
N ARG A 73 8.45 27.05 -2.21
CA ARG A 73 9.08 26.34 -3.35
C ARG A 73 9.29 24.85 -3.08
N TYR A 74 9.55 24.46 -1.83
CA TYR A 74 9.59 23.04 -1.45
C TYR A 74 8.21 22.38 -1.59
N THR A 75 7.14 23.02 -1.12
CA THR A 75 5.77 22.53 -1.32
C THR A 75 5.38 22.51 -2.80
N LEU A 76 5.73 23.53 -3.59
CA LEU A 76 5.44 23.56 -5.03
C LEU A 76 6.20 22.49 -5.83
N LEU A 77 7.48 22.25 -5.55
CA LEU A 77 8.26 21.19 -6.20
C LEU A 77 7.82 19.78 -5.76
N GLN A 78 7.37 19.64 -4.52
CA GLN A 78 6.81 18.40 -3.98
C GLN A 78 5.41 18.10 -4.54
N VAL A 79 4.63 19.14 -4.87
CA VAL A 79 3.37 19.02 -5.61
C VAL A 79 3.64 18.55 -7.04
N ASP A 80 4.64 19.09 -7.73
CA ASP A 80 4.94 18.72 -9.12
C ASP A 80 5.39 17.24 -9.24
N SER A 81 6.22 16.77 -8.31
CA SER A 81 6.64 15.36 -8.26
C SER A 81 5.51 14.40 -7.83
N SER A 82 4.57 14.86 -7.01
CA SER A 82 3.35 14.11 -6.69
C SER A 82 2.39 14.04 -7.89
N LEU A 83 2.26 15.12 -8.66
CA LEU A 83 1.47 15.18 -9.89
C LEU A 83 2.05 14.29 -10.98
N GLN A 84 3.38 14.20 -11.13
CA GLN A 84 4.02 13.27 -12.07
C GLN A 84 3.81 11.80 -11.68
N THR A 85 3.69 11.50 -10.40
CA THR A 85 3.40 10.13 -9.92
C THR A 85 1.94 9.75 -10.15
N LEU A 86 1.02 10.71 -9.97
CA LEU A 86 -0.39 10.57 -10.36
C LEU A 86 -0.54 10.45 -11.88
N GLY A 87 0.16 11.26 -12.66
CA GLY A 87 0.15 11.21 -14.13
C GLY A 87 0.54 9.81 -14.64
N ARG A 88 1.65 9.25 -14.14
CA ARG A 88 2.07 7.88 -14.48
C ARG A 88 1.05 6.81 -14.09
N PHE A 89 0.35 6.98 -12.96
CA PHE A 89 -0.74 6.07 -12.58
C PHE A 89 -1.89 6.13 -13.58
N PHE A 90 -2.33 7.34 -13.96
CA PHE A 90 -3.40 7.53 -14.94
C PHE A 90 -3.01 7.03 -16.33
N ASP A 91 -1.78 7.26 -16.76
CA ASP A 91 -1.26 6.75 -18.04
C ASP A 91 -1.25 5.22 -18.05
N LEU A 92 -0.73 4.59 -16.99
CA LEU A 92 -0.74 3.14 -16.86
C LEU A 92 -2.16 2.57 -16.80
N ALA A 93 -3.06 3.24 -16.08
CA ALA A 93 -4.46 2.84 -15.99
C ALA A 93 -5.14 2.94 -17.36
N ALA A 94 -4.96 4.05 -18.08
CA ALA A 94 -5.53 4.26 -19.40
C ALA A 94 -4.99 3.25 -20.42
N GLU A 95 -3.67 3.02 -20.45
CA GLU A 95 -3.06 2.01 -21.31
C GLU A 95 -3.57 0.60 -20.98
N ALA A 96 -3.60 0.21 -19.71
CA ALA A 96 -4.07 -1.11 -19.29
C ALA A 96 -5.53 -1.34 -19.66
N PHE A 97 -6.40 -0.33 -19.47
CA PHE A 97 -7.80 -0.39 -19.89
C PHE A 97 -7.94 -0.43 -21.40
N ALA A 98 -7.20 0.39 -22.14
CA ALA A 98 -7.23 0.39 -23.60
C ALA A 98 -6.78 -0.96 -24.17
N PHE A 99 -5.71 -1.56 -23.63
CA PHE A 99 -5.27 -2.89 -24.03
C PHE A 99 -6.27 -3.98 -23.65
N LEU A 100 -6.88 -3.90 -22.47
CA LEU A 100 -7.92 -4.85 -22.06
C LEU A 100 -9.12 -4.80 -23.01
N ILE A 101 -9.64 -3.60 -23.30
CA ILE A 101 -10.76 -3.42 -24.23
C ILE A 101 -10.38 -3.87 -25.64
N THR A 102 -9.19 -3.50 -26.11
CA THR A 102 -8.72 -3.85 -27.47
C THR A 102 -8.52 -5.35 -27.62
N ASP A 103 -7.91 -6.02 -26.65
CA ASP A 103 -7.72 -7.48 -26.71
C ASP A 103 -9.06 -8.24 -26.56
N LEU A 104 -10.05 -7.64 -25.88
CA LEU A 104 -11.40 -8.21 -25.74
C LEU A 104 -12.16 -8.14 -27.06
N ILE A 105 -12.10 -6.97 -27.71
CA ILE A 105 -12.72 -6.75 -29.03
C ILE A 105 -12.02 -7.60 -30.10
N ARG A 106 -10.70 -7.78 -30.03
CA ARG A 106 -9.94 -8.57 -31.00
C ARG A 106 -10.03 -10.09 -30.76
N LEU A 107 -10.76 -10.55 -29.73
CA LEU A 107 -10.93 -11.96 -29.33
C LEU A 107 -9.62 -12.75 -29.16
N ARG A 108 -8.48 -12.07 -29.05
CA ARG A 108 -7.14 -12.68 -29.02
C ARG A 108 -6.54 -12.67 -27.61
N HIS A 109 -7.41 -12.67 -26.60
CA HIS A 109 -6.99 -12.70 -25.21
C HIS A 109 -6.27 -14.00 -24.86
N PRO A 110 -5.12 -13.93 -24.17
CA PRO A 110 -4.48 -15.10 -23.59
C PRO A 110 -5.30 -15.57 -22.36
N TRP A 111 -6.40 -16.27 -22.62
CA TRP A 111 -7.31 -16.81 -21.59
C TRP A 111 -6.57 -17.72 -20.61
N ARG A 112 -5.55 -18.45 -21.09
CA ARG A 112 -4.71 -19.32 -20.25
C ARG A 112 -4.00 -18.54 -19.14
N ASP A 113 -3.38 -17.41 -19.49
CA ASP A 113 -2.67 -16.58 -18.51
C ASP A 113 -3.63 -15.90 -17.54
N THR A 114 -4.80 -15.49 -18.03
CA THR A 114 -5.84 -14.87 -17.19
C THR A 114 -6.40 -15.87 -16.16
N ILE A 115 -6.67 -17.11 -16.57
CA ILE A 115 -7.16 -18.16 -15.66
C ILE A 115 -6.10 -18.53 -14.61
N ASN A 116 -4.85 -18.68 -15.03
CA ASN A 116 -3.75 -18.95 -14.10
C ASN A 116 -3.60 -17.82 -13.07
N GLN A 117 -3.71 -16.57 -13.52
CA GLN A 117 -3.64 -15.42 -12.64
C GLN A 117 -4.86 -15.30 -11.72
N ALA A 118 -6.05 -15.62 -12.21
CA ALA A 118 -7.27 -15.68 -11.41
C ALA A 118 -7.13 -16.73 -10.31
N TRP A 119 -6.63 -17.92 -10.65
CA TRP A 119 -6.37 -18.99 -9.67
C TRP A 119 -5.36 -18.56 -8.61
N PHE A 120 -4.28 -17.88 -9.00
CA PHE A 120 -3.30 -17.34 -8.07
C PHE A 120 -3.92 -16.31 -7.10
N ILE A 121 -4.74 -15.39 -7.60
CA ILE A 121 -5.39 -14.37 -6.76
C ILE A 121 -6.39 -15.02 -5.80
N VAL A 122 -7.17 -16.00 -6.29
CA VAL A 122 -8.13 -16.75 -5.47
C VAL A 122 -7.41 -17.55 -4.38
N SER A 123 -6.33 -18.26 -4.70
CA SER A 123 -5.63 -19.09 -3.70
C SER A 123 -5.03 -18.28 -2.56
N VAL A 124 -4.50 -17.08 -2.85
CA VAL A 124 -3.93 -16.17 -1.84
C VAL A 124 -5.02 -15.50 -0.99
N THR A 125 -6.22 -15.27 -1.53
CA THR A 125 -7.29 -14.53 -0.84
C THR A 125 -8.35 -15.41 -0.17
N ALA A 126 -8.58 -16.64 -0.64
CA ALA A 126 -9.68 -17.49 -0.19
C ALA A 126 -9.57 -17.87 1.30
N ILE A 127 -8.39 -18.27 1.77
CA ILE A 127 -8.18 -18.66 3.17
C ILE A 127 -8.36 -17.46 4.11
N PRO A 128 -7.67 -16.31 3.90
CA PRO A 128 -7.94 -15.11 4.69
C PRO A 128 -9.39 -14.65 4.64
N ALA A 129 -10.05 -14.74 3.48
CA ALA A 129 -11.47 -14.37 3.34
C ALA A 129 -12.37 -15.24 4.22
N LEU A 130 -12.15 -16.55 4.26
CA LEU A 130 -12.88 -17.45 5.13
C LEU A 130 -12.64 -17.10 6.60
N LEU A 131 -11.37 -16.93 7.00
CA LEU A 131 -11.01 -16.66 8.40
C LEU A 131 -11.52 -15.32 8.92
N VAL A 132 -11.62 -14.29 8.06
CA VAL A 132 -12.14 -12.97 8.46
C VAL A 132 -13.67 -12.89 8.37
N SER A 133 -14.29 -13.55 7.39
CA SER A 133 -15.74 -13.46 7.17
C SER A 133 -16.56 -14.06 8.32
N VAL A 134 -16.10 -15.17 8.91
CA VAL A 134 -16.78 -15.81 10.05
C VAL A 134 -16.86 -14.88 11.27
N PRO A 135 -15.75 -14.41 11.88
CA PRO A 135 -15.82 -13.52 13.04
C PRO A 135 -16.51 -12.19 12.71
N PHE A 136 -16.34 -11.67 11.49
CA PHE A 136 -17.06 -10.47 11.07
C PHE A 136 -18.59 -10.68 11.08
N GLY A 137 -19.08 -11.79 10.52
CA GLY A 137 -20.49 -12.15 10.54
C GLY A 137 -21.04 -12.35 11.96
N VAL A 138 -20.26 -12.99 12.84
CA VAL A 138 -20.58 -13.15 14.27
C VAL A 138 -20.72 -11.80 14.96
N ILE A 139 -19.74 -10.91 14.81
CA ILE A 139 -19.72 -9.58 15.44
C ILE A 139 -20.95 -8.77 15.01
N VAL A 140 -21.25 -8.73 13.71
CA VAL A 140 -22.41 -7.99 13.20
C VAL A 140 -23.71 -8.59 13.73
N ALA A 141 -23.86 -9.92 13.73
CA ALA A 141 -25.07 -10.58 14.22
C ALA A 141 -25.31 -10.37 15.73
N VAL A 142 -24.24 -10.40 16.54
CA VAL A 142 -24.34 -10.15 17.98
C VAL A 142 -24.64 -8.68 18.26
N GLN A 143 -23.95 -7.76 17.58
CA GLN A 143 -24.12 -6.32 17.82
C GLN A 143 -25.51 -5.85 17.38
N VAL A 144 -25.93 -6.20 16.16
CA VAL A 144 -27.24 -5.82 15.64
C VAL A 144 -28.35 -6.54 16.41
N GLY A 145 -28.18 -7.82 16.71
CA GLY A 145 -29.14 -8.58 17.50
C GLY A 145 -29.36 -7.99 18.89
N SER A 146 -28.28 -7.62 19.59
CA SER A 146 -28.37 -6.98 20.91
C SER A 146 -29.13 -5.66 20.87
N PHE A 147 -28.90 -4.82 19.85
CA PHE A 147 -29.65 -3.56 19.69
C PHE A 147 -31.13 -3.80 19.38
N ILE A 148 -31.43 -4.78 18.51
CA ILE A 148 -32.81 -5.12 18.14
C ILE A 148 -33.60 -5.67 19.34
N GLN A 149 -32.96 -6.49 20.18
CA GLN A 149 -33.57 -7.04 21.40
C GLN A 149 -33.90 -5.94 22.41
N GLN A 150 -33.05 -4.90 22.53
CA GLN A 150 -33.34 -3.75 23.40
C GLN A 150 -34.56 -2.95 22.95
N VAL A 151 -34.84 -2.91 21.65
CA VAL A 151 -36.02 -2.23 21.07
C VAL A 151 -37.23 -3.18 20.98
N GLY A 152 -37.09 -4.45 21.39
CA GLY A 152 -38.16 -5.44 21.40
C GLY A 152 -38.56 -5.98 20.01
N ALA A 153 -37.77 -5.71 18.97
CA ALA A 153 -38.11 -6.03 17.58
C ALA A 153 -37.39 -7.30 17.07
N SER A 154 -37.31 -8.35 17.89
CA SER A 154 -36.51 -9.57 17.63
C SER A 154 -36.77 -10.22 16.27
N SER A 155 -37.99 -10.09 15.74
CA SER A 155 -38.38 -10.57 14.41
C SER A 155 -37.57 -9.94 13.27
N VAL A 156 -37.05 -8.71 13.39
CA VAL A 156 -36.34 -7.98 12.30
C VAL A 156 -34.82 -8.12 12.40
N SER A 157 -34.31 -8.86 13.39
CA SER A 157 -32.86 -8.97 13.66
C SER A 157 -32.08 -9.51 12.45
N GLY A 158 -32.64 -10.46 11.69
CA GLY A 158 -31.96 -11.06 10.53
C GLY A 158 -31.86 -10.12 9.33
N ALA A 159 -32.90 -9.31 9.11
CA ALA A 159 -32.91 -8.27 8.07
C ALA A 159 -31.86 -7.20 8.35
N ALA A 160 -31.85 -6.66 9.56
CA ALA A 160 -30.94 -5.58 9.95
C ALA A 160 -29.47 -6.02 9.91
N GLY A 161 -29.16 -7.22 10.43
CA GLY A 161 -27.81 -7.77 10.40
C GLY A 161 -27.36 -8.10 8.97
N GLY A 162 -28.21 -8.79 8.20
CA GLY A 162 -27.91 -9.18 6.83
C GLY A 162 -27.69 -8.00 5.88
N LEU A 163 -28.54 -6.97 5.95
CA LEU A 163 -28.36 -5.76 5.12
C LEU A 163 -27.05 -5.02 5.46
N GLY A 164 -26.70 -4.94 6.75
CA GLY A 164 -25.44 -4.31 7.18
C GLY A 164 -24.22 -5.01 6.62
N VAL A 165 -24.22 -6.35 6.65
CA VAL A 165 -23.17 -7.17 6.03
C VAL A 165 -23.14 -6.97 4.52
N ILE A 166 -24.28 -7.02 3.83
CA ILE A 166 -24.32 -6.92 2.36
C ILE A 166 -23.88 -5.53 1.88
N ARG A 167 -24.45 -4.45 2.44
CA ARG A 167 -24.29 -3.10 1.88
C ARG A 167 -22.95 -2.45 2.20
N GLN A 168 -22.35 -2.78 3.35
CA GLN A 168 -21.15 -2.11 3.85
C GLN A 168 -20.07 -3.10 4.25
N GLY A 169 -20.42 -4.11 5.05
CA GLY A 169 -19.45 -5.04 5.61
C GLY A 169 -18.64 -5.81 4.57
N ALA A 170 -19.33 -6.53 3.68
CA ALA A 170 -18.70 -7.39 2.69
C ALA A 170 -17.84 -6.61 1.68
N PRO A 171 -18.28 -5.47 1.10
CA PRO A 171 -17.42 -4.68 0.21
C PRO A 171 -16.15 -4.16 0.87
N VAL A 172 -16.23 -3.73 2.14
CA VAL A 172 -15.05 -3.22 2.88
C VAL A 172 -14.08 -4.36 3.21
N VAL A 173 -14.57 -5.51 3.67
CA VAL A 173 -13.73 -6.68 3.94
C VAL A 173 -13.08 -7.18 2.65
N ALA A 174 -13.84 -7.27 1.56
CA ALA A 174 -13.32 -7.67 0.26
C ALA A 174 -12.23 -6.70 -0.24
N ALA A 175 -12.46 -5.39 -0.14
CA ALA A 175 -11.48 -4.36 -0.47
C ALA A 175 -10.17 -4.50 0.29
N LEU A 176 -10.26 -4.71 1.61
CA LEU A 176 -9.09 -4.88 2.47
C LEU A 176 -8.30 -6.14 2.12
N LEU A 177 -8.99 -7.24 1.83
CA LEU A 177 -8.34 -8.49 1.43
C LEU A 177 -7.71 -8.41 0.05
N LEU A 178 -8.39 -7.78 -0.91
CA LEU A 178 -7.85 -7.52 -2.23
C LEU A 178 -6.61 -6.61 -2.12
N GLY A 179 -6.68 -5.54 -1.34
CA GLY A 179 -5.57 -4.61 -1.11
C GLY A 179 -4.37 -5.26 -0.42
N GLY A 180 -4.63 -5.96 0.67
CA GLY A 180 -3.62 -6.59 1.51
C GLY A 180 -3.03 -7.85 0.89
N ALA A 181 -3.84 -8.87 0.66
CA ALA A 181 -3.35 -10.18 0.25
C ALA A 181 -3.08 -10.26 -1.26
N ALA A 182 -4.07 -9.96 -2.10
CA ALA A 182 -3.89 -10.03 -3.55
C ALA A 182 -2.94 -8.94 -4.08
N GLY A 183 -3.10 -7.70 -3.60
CA GLY A 183 -2.29 -6.55 -3.98
C GLY A 183 -0.82 -6.75 -3.64
N SER A 184 -0.51 -7.19 -2.42
CA SER A 184 0.88 -7.49 -2.01
C SER A 184 1.48 -8.62 -2.84
N ALA A 185 0.73 -9.70 -3.09
CA ALA A 185 1.23 -10.81 -3.88
C ALA A 185 1.54 -10.39 -5.32
N VAL A 186 0.68 -9.56 -5.92
CA VAL A 186 0.88 -9.02 -7.27
C VAL A 186 2.04 -8.03 -7.31
N ALA A 187 2.12 -7.10 -6.37
CA ALA A 187 3.22 -6.14 -6.28
C ALA A 187 4.57 -6.83 -6.05
N THR A 188 4.60 -7.90 -5.24
CA THR A 188 5.81 -8.69 -4.99
C THR A 188 6.28 -9.44 -6.23
N ASP A 189 5.38 -10.15 -6.92
CA ASP A 189 5.74 -10.89 -8.14
C ASP A 189 6.21 -9.94 -9.25
N LEU A 190 5.55 -8.78 -9.40
CA LEU A 190 5.95 -7.80 -10.40
C LEU A 190 7.25 -7.10 -10.03
N GLY A 191 7.41 -6.71 -8.75
CA GLY A 191 8.65 -6.13 -8.23
C GLY A 191 9.84 -7.07 -8.35
N ALA A 192 9.64 -8.37 -8.08
CA ALA A 192 10.66 -9.39 -8.26
C ALA A 192 11.14 -9.48 -9.73
N ARG A 193 10.22 -9.39 -10.69
CA ARG A 193 10.56 -9.36 -12.13
C ARG A 193 11.28 -8.07 -12.53
N THR A 194 10.89 -6.94 -11.94
CA THR A 194 11.55 -5.65 -12.16
C THR A 194 13.00 -5.71 -11.68
N ILE A 195 13.28 -6.17 -10.46
CA ILE A 195 14.65 -6.24 -9.93
C ILE A 195 15.53 -7.32 -10.61
N ARG A 196 14.91 -8.29 -11.29
CA ARG A 196 15.60 -9.30 -12.13
C ARG A 196 15.80 -8.84 -13.57
N GLU A 197 15.51 -7.57 -13.88
CA GLU A 197 15.65 -6.99 -15.22
C GLU A 197 14.78 -7.66 -16.31
N GLU A 198 13.78 -8.46 -15.91
CA GLU A 198 12.88 -9.13 -16.86
C GLU A 198 11.97 -8.11 -17.57
N VAL A 199 11.55 -7.06 -16.86
CA VAL A 199 10.70 -5.99 -17.40
C VAL A 199 11.46 -5.17 -18.46
N ASP A 200 12.74 -4.89 -18.22
CA ASP A 200 13.57 -4.15 -19.16
C ASP A 200 13.97 -5.01 -20.36
N ALA A 201 14.18 -6.32 -20.17
CA ALA A 201 14.33 -7.26 -21.28
C ALA A 201 13.10 -7.26 -22.21
N LEU A 202 11.87 -7.19 -21.68
CA LEU A 202 10.66 -7.08 -22.50
C LEU A 202 10.65 -5.79 -23.35
N ARG A 203 11.09 -4.66 -22.79
CA ARG A 203 11.19 -3.39 -23.50
C ARG A 203 12.20 -3.46 -24.66
N VAL A 204 13.36 -4.09 -24.43
CA VAL A 204 14.41 -4.29 -25.46
C VAL A 204 13.92 -5.22 -26.58
N MET A 205 13.11 -6.23 -26.25
CA MET A 205 12.46 -7.10 -27.24
C MET A 205 11.29 -6.43 -27.99
N GLY A 206 11.05 -5.13 -27.79
CA GLY A 206 9.99 -4.36 -28.45
C GLY A 206 8.57 -4.71 -27.98
N THR A 207 8.42 -5.39 -26.84
CA THR A 207 7.11 -5.75 -26.29
C THR A 207 6.73 -4.82 -25.13
N ASN A 208 5.55 -4.21 -25.19
CA ASN A 208 5.08 -3.35 -24.09
C ASN A 208 4.84 -4.19 -22.81
N PRO A 209 5.50 -3.87 -21.68
CA PRO A 209 5.38 -4.62 -20.43
C PRO A 209 3.99 -4.51 -19.79
N VAL A 210 3.30 -3.37 -19.94
CA VAL A 210 1.94 -3.14 -19.43
C VAL A 210 0.97 -4.12 -20.09
N ARG A 211 1.07 -4.27 -21.42
CA ARG A 211 0.22 -5.20 -22.16
C ARG A 211 0.44 -6.65 -21.72
N ARG A 212 1.69 -7.08 -21.52
CA ARG A 212 1.99 -8.49 -21.23
C ARG A 212 1.86 -8.87 -19.75
N LEU A 213 2.09 -7.94 -18.83
CA LEU A 213 2.13 -8.23 -17.38
C LEU A 213 0.91 -7.71 -16.62
N VAL A 214 0.37 -6.54 -16.98
CA VAL A 214 -0.71 -5.86 -16.24
C VAL A 214 -2.09 -6.29 -16.76
N THR A 215 -2.27 -6.35 -18.08
CA THR A 215 -3.55 -6.72 -18.72
C THR A 215 -4.14 -8.06 -18.25
N PRO A 216 -3.40 -9.20 -18.18
CA PRO A 216 -3.97 -10.46 -17.71
C PRO A 216 -4.36 -10.41 -16.21
N ARG A 217 -3.68 -9.59 -15.40
CA ARG A 217 -4.02 -9.38 -13.97
C ARG A 217 -5.28 -8.56 -13.80
N LEU A 218 -5.43 -7.52 -14.61
CA LEU A 218 -6.63 -6.69 -14.64
C LEU A 218 -7.85 -7.52 -15.08
N ALA A 219 -7.70 -8.35 -16.12
CA ALA A 219 -8.76 -9.27 -16.54
C ALA A 219 -9.10 -10.30 -15.45
N ALA A 220 -8.10 -10.82 -14.73
CA ALA A 220 -8.32 -11.75 -13.63
C ALA A 220 -9.08 -11.10 -12.46
N ILE A 221 -8.71 -9.88 -12.03
CA ILE A 221 -9.38 -9.21 -10.90
C ILE A 221 -10.84 -8.89 -11.20
N VAL A 222 -11.15 -8.56 -12.46
CA VAL A 222 -12.51 -8.24 -12.92
C VAL A 222 -13.46 -9.41 -12.67
N ILE A 223 -12.97 -10.65 -12.76
CA ILE A 223 -13.76 -11.87 -12.51
C ILE A 223 -13.67 -12.28 -11.03
N VAL A 224 -12.49 -12.18 -10.42
CA VAL A 224 -12.27 -12.68 -9.06
C VAL A 224 -12.92 -11.79 -7.99
N ALA A 225 -12.87 -10.46 -8.14
CA ALA A 225 -13.44 -9.52 -7.17
C ALA A 225 -14.94 -9.76 -6.86
N PRO A 226 -15.84 -9.91 -7.86
CA PRO A 226 -17.25 -10.17 -7.59
C PRO A 226 -17.51 -11.57 -7.00
N VAL A 227 -16.71 -12.56 -7.39
CA VAL A 227 -16.79 -13.93 -6.83
C VAL A 227 -16.37 -13.93 -5.36
N LEU A 228 -15.26 -13.25 -5.03
CA LEU A 228 -14.77 -13.12 -3.66
C LEU A 228 -15.77 -12.37 -2.78
N CYS A 229 -16.40 -11.30 -3.29
CA CYS A 229 -17.47 -10.57 -2.60
C CYS A 229 -18.65 -11.49 -2.24
N SER A 230 -19.14 -12.25 -3.23
CA SER A 230 -20.25 -13.18 -3.04
C SER A 230 -19.93 -14.26 -2.01
N PHE A 231 -18.68 -14.75 -2.02
CA PHE A 231 -18.19 -15.70 -1.02
C PHE A 231 -18.17 -15.12 0.40
N ILE A 232 -17.71 -13.87 0.58
CA ILE A 232 -17.70 -13.18 1.88
C ILE A 232 -19.12 -12.94 2.38
N ILE A 233 -20.05 -12.53 1.51
CA ILE A 233 -21.47 -12.38 1.85
C ILE A 233 -22.03 -13.71 2.33
N PHE A 234 -21.84 -14.79 1.57
CA PHE A 234 -22.35 -16.12 1.92
C PHE A 234 -21.84 -16.58 3.29
N MET A 235 -20.53 -16.50 3.53
CA MET A 235 -19.93 -16.91 4.81
C MET A 235 -20.35 -16.00 5.97
N GLY A 236 -20.44 -14.69 5.75
CA GLY A 236 -20.88 -13.74 6.77
C GLY A 236 -22.34 -13.98 7.20
N LEU A 237 -23.23 -14.26 6.24
CA LEU A 237 -24.63 -14.59 6.54
C LEU A 237 -24.77 -15.95 7.22
N ALA A 238 -24.00 -16.96 6.79
CA ALA A 238 -24.01 -18.28 7.40
C ALA A 238 -23.54 -18.23 8.86
N ALA A 239 -22.48 -17.48 9.15
CA ALA A 239 -22.00 -17.26 10.51
C ALA A 239 -23.02 -16.50 11.37
N GLY A 240 -23.64 -15.45 10.82
CA GLY A 240 -24.68 -14.69 11.52
C GLY A 240 -25.92 -15.52 11.85
N TYR A 241 -26.35 -16.38 10.91
CA TYR A 241 -27.44 -17.34 11.13
C TYR A 241 -27.11 -18.34 12.23
N ALA A 242 -25.91 -18.93 12.22
CA ALA A 242 -25.49 -19.90 13.23
C ALA A 242 -25.53 -19.32 14.65
N ILE A 243 -25.10 -18.07 14.82
CA ILE A 243 -25.13 -17.39 16.12
C ILE A 243 -26.55 -17.01 16.55
N ASN A 244 -27.39 -16.54 15.62
CA ASN A 244 -28.74 -16.15 15.96
C ASN A 244 -29.57 -17.33 16.49
N VAL A 245 -29.44 -18.50 15.84
CA VAL A 245 -30.10 -19.73 16.25
C VAL A 245 -29.48 -20.34 17.51
N GLY A 246 -28.15 -20.34 17.61
CA GLY A 246 -27.45 -20.99 18.72
C GLY A 246 -27.44 -20.21 20.03
N PHE A 247 -27.18 -18.89 19.98
CA PHE A 247 -26.91 -18.07 21.17
C PHE A 247 -28.01 -17.06 21.50
N GLN A 248 -28.74 -16.56 20.50
CA GLN A 248 -29.74 -15.50 20.71
C GLN A 248 -31.17 -16.04 20.84
N SER A 249 -31.36 -17.36 20.94
CA SER A 249 -32.67 -18.02 21.06
C SER A 249 -33.69 -17.61 19.97
N GLY A 250 -33.19 -17.14 18.82
CA GLY A 250 -34.03 -16.74 17.70
C GLY A 250 -34.61 -17.96 16.98
N THR A 251 -35.88 -17.89 16.59
CA THR A 251 -36.47 -18.95 15.75
C THR A 251 -35.80 -18.93 14.38
N PRO A 252 -35.24 -20.06 13.89
CA PRO A 252 -34.56 -20.13 12.59
C PRO A 252 -35.41 -19.60 11.43
N GLY A 253 -36.71 -19.90 11.47
CA GLY A 253 -37.67 -19.44 10.48
C GLY A 253 -37.84 -17.92 10.45
N SER A 254 -37.77 -17.24 11.61
CA SER A 254 -37.91 -15.77 11.66
C SER A 254 -36.69 -15.07 11.08
N TYR A 255 -35.48 -15.62 11.27
CA TYR A 255 -34.27 -15.02 10.70
C TYR A 255 -34.30 -15.07 9.16
N ILE A 256 -34.61 -16.24 8.60
CA ILE A 256 -34.66 -16.44 7.15
C ILE A 256 -35.82 -15.67 6.54
N ALA A 257 -37.00 -15.66 7.17
CA ALA A 257 -38.17 -14.93 6.68
C ALA A 257 -37.90 -13.42 6.63
N SER A 258 -37.32 -12.86 7.69
CA SER A 258 -37.00 -11.43 7.74
C SER A 258 -35.84 -11.07 6.83
N PHE A 259 -34.84 -11.93 6.71
CA PHE A 259 -33.81 -11.72 5.70
C PHE A 259 -34.41 -11.73 4.29
N ALA A 260 -35.26 -12.69 3.95
CA ALA A 260 -35.87 -12.79 2.62
C ALA A 260 -36.86 -11.65 2.30
N SER A 261 -37.56 -11.10 3.30
CA SER A 261 -38.50 -10.00 3.08
C SER A 261 -37.82 -8.65 2.86
N PHE A 262 -36.64 -8.43 3.45
CA PHE A 262 -35.92 -7.15 3.36
C PHE A 262 -34.70 -7.19 2.43
N ALA A 263 -34.09 -8.36 2.18
CA ALA A 263 -32.95 -8.48 1.30
C ALA A 263 -33.39 -8.41 -0.16
N SER A 264 -33.11 -7.28 -0.81
CA SER A 264 -33.31 -7.14 -2.24
C SER A 264 -32.10 -7.67 -3.02
N VAL A 265 -32.35 -8.31 -4.17
CA VAL A 265 -31.31 -8.68 -5.14
C VAL A 265 -30.50 -7.44 -5.57
N GLY A 266 -31.12 -6.26 -5.56
CA GLY A 266 -30.46 -4.99 -5.85
C GLY A 266 -29.34 -4.64 -4.87
N ASP A 267 -29.48 -4.99 -3.59
CA ASP A 267 -28.46 -4.69 -2.58
C ASP A 267 -27.19 -5.51 -2.79
N VAL A 268 -27.36 -6.79 -3.15
CA VAL A 268 -26.25 -7.66 -3.52
C VAL A 268 -25.60 -7.18 -4.81
N GLY A 269 -26.39 -6.80 -5.82
CA GLY A 269 -25.86 -6.26 -7.08
C GLY A 269 -25.01 -5.00 -6.89
N VAL A 270 -25.46 -4.07 -6.05
CA VAL A 270 -24.70 -2.86 -5.70
C VAL A 270 -23.41 -3.20 -4.94
N ALA A 271 -23.47 -4.13 -3.98
CA ALA A 271 -22.30 -4.56 -3.21
C ALA A 271 -21.23 -5.20 -4.11
N VAL A 272 -21.67 -6.05 -5.04
CA VAL A 272 -20.81 -6.69 -6.03
C VAL A 272 -20.20 -5.65 -6.98
N LEU A 273 -20.98 -4.70 -7.48
CA LEU A 273 -20.49 -3.63 -8.35
C LEU A 273 -19.45 -2.75 -7.64
N LYS A 274 -19.69 -2.37 -6.38
CA LYS A 274 -18.72 -1.63 -5.56
C LYS A 274 -17.41 -2.40 -5.46
N THR A 275 -17.48 -3.67 -5.09
CA THR A 275 -16.29 -4.52 -4.89
C THR A 275 -15.53 -4.74 -6.19
N TRP A 276 -16.25 -4.85 -7.31
CA TRP A 276 -15.64 -4.95 -8.63
C TRP A 276 -14.79 -3.71 -8.95
N LEU A 277 -15.32 -2.51 -8.73
CA LEU A 277 -14.56 -1.26 -8.90
C LEU A 277 -13.37 -1.16 -7.93
N PHE A 278 -13.53 -1.60 -6.69
CA PHE A 278 -12.45 -1.62 -5.70
C PHE A 278 -11.31 -2.53 -6.14
N GLY A 279 -11.62 -3.74 -6.63
CA GLY A 279 -10.62 -4.68 -7.13
C GLY A 279 -9.79 -4.12 -8.29
N VAL A 280 -10.45 -3.43 -9.23
CA VAL A 280 -9.80 -2.76 -10.37
C VAL A 280 -8.80 -1.70 -9.89
N ILE A 281 -9.18 -0.84 -8.94
CA ILE A 281 -8.27 0.19 -8.45
C ILE A 281 -7.09 -0.43 -7.72
N VAL A 282 -7.35 -1.41 -6.86
CA VAL A 282 -6.31 -2.10 -6.09
C VAL A 282 -5.28 -2.75 -7.00
N ILE A 283 -5.71 -3.47 -8.03
CA ILE A 283 -4.77 -4.16 -8.92
C ILE A 283 -3.92 -3.15 -9.70
N LEU A 284 -4.50 -2.02 -10.11
CA LEU A 284 -3.77 -0.98 -10.85
C LEU A 284 -2.70 -0.34 -9.96
N VAL A 285 -3.03 -0.04 -8.70
CA VAL A 285 -2.07 0.50 -7.72
C VAL A 285 -0.94 -0.51 -7.47
N ALA A 286 -1.28 -1.79 -7.32
CA ALA A 286 -0.29 -2.85 -7.12
C ALA A 286 0.63 -3.03 -8.33
N CYS A 287 0.09 -2.97 -9.54
CA CYS A 287 0.87 -3.06 -10.76
C CYS A 287 1.78 -1.83 -10.95
N GLN A 288 1.29 -0.62 -10.69
CA GLN A 288 2.12 0.58 -10.76
C GLN A 288 3.31 0.49 -9.81
N ARG A 289 3.05 0.20 -8.53
CA ARG A 289 4.12 0.16 -7.51
C ARG A 289 5.09 -1.00 -7.74
N GLY A 290 4.61 -2.16 -8.20
CA GLY A 290 5.47 -3.28 -8.56
C GLY A 290 6.40 -3.00 -9.75
N LEU A 291 5.95 -2.25 -10.76
CA LEU A 291 6.80 -1.86 -11.91
C LEU A 291 7.81 -0.76 -11.56
N GLU A 292 7.56 0.02 -10.52
CA GLU A 292 8.44 1.09 -10.05
C GLU A 292 9.43 0.64 -8.96
N ALA A 293 9.41 -0.64 -8.57
CA ALA A 293 10.30 -1.19 -7.54
C ALA A 293 11.79 -1.08 -7.96
N LYS A 294 12.63 -0.51 -7.08
CA LYS A 294 14.08 -0.28 -7.31
C LYS A 294 14.87 -0.56 -6.04
N GLY A 295 16.14 -0.96 -6.18
CA GLY A 295 17.04 -1.14 -5.02
C GLY A 295 17.01 -2.55 -4.42
N GLY A 296 16.88 -3.58 -5.26
CA GLY A 296 16.96 -4.98 -4.86
C GLY A 296 15.79 -5.43 -3.98
N ALA A 297 16.02 -6.44 -3.12
CA ALA A 297 14.96 -7.07 -2.32
C ALA A 297 14.25 -6.11 -1.35
N ARG A 298 14.97 -5.13 -0.76
CA ARG A 298 14.36 -4.11 0.10
C ARG A 298 13.38 -3.22 -0.67
N GLY A 299 13.76 -2.83 -1.89
CA GLY A 299 12.90 -2.06 -2.78
C GLY A 299 11.57 -2.72 -3.12
N VAL A 300 11.55 -4.04 -3.23
CA VAL A 300 10.31 -4.80 -3.45
C VAL A 300 9.39 -4.71 -2.23
N ALA A 301 9.93 -4.86 -1.02
CA ALA A 301 9.14 -4.74 0.20
C ALA A 301 8.57 -3.32 0.37
N ASP A 302 9.35 -2.29 0.07
CA ASP A 302 8.89 -0.89 0.12
C ASP A 302 7.76 -0.62 -0.89
N ALA A 303 7.89 -1.15 -2.11
CA ALA A 303 6.85 -1.06 -3.13
C ALA A 303 5.55 -1.78 -2.71
N VAL A 304 5.66 -2.95 -2.07
CA VAL A 304 4.52 -3.71 -1.54
C VAL A 304 3.81 -2.91 -0.45
N ASN A 305 4.54 -2.40 0.54
CA ASN A 305 3.95 -1.61 1.62
C ASN A 305 3.26 -0.35 1.08
N ALA A 306 3.91 0.38 0.16
CA ALA A 306 3.32 1.55 -0.48
C ALA A 306 2.05 1.18 -1.27
N SER A 307 2.07 0.07 -1.99
CA SER A 307 0.90 -0.43 -2.73
C SER A 307 -0.29 -0.68 -1.82
N VAL A 308 -0.08 -1.37 -0.70
CA VAL A 308 -1.17 -1.72 0.23
C VAL A 308 -1.79 -0.46 0.82
N VAL A 309 -0.95 0.45 1.32
CA VAL A 309 -1.43 1.68 1.96
C VAL A 309 -2.19 2.55 0.96
N ILE A 310 -1.62 2.80 -0.22
CA ILE A 310 -2.24 3.65 -1.24
C ILE A 310 -3.52 2.98 -1.75
N GLY A 311 -3.51 1.67 -2.00
CA GLY A 311 -4.65 0.92 -2.48
C GLY A 311 -5.82 0.93 -1.49
N VAL A 312 -5.55 0.67 -0.21
CA VAL A 312 -6.59 0.70 0.83
C VAL A 312 -7.15 2.11 0.99
N VAL A 313 -6.31 3.14 1.10
CA VAL A 313 -6.79 4.53 1.23
C VAL A 313 -7.63 4.94 0.01
N ALA A 314 -7.20 4.61 -1.21
CA ALA A 314 -7.94 4.91 -2.43
C ALA A 314 -9.32 4.24 -2.46
N VAL A 315 -9.40 2.96 -2.04
CA VAL A 315 -10.67 2.24 -1.98
C VAL A 315 -11.60 2.81 -0.91
N PHE A 316 -11.08 3.19 0.27
CA PHE A 316 -11.92 3.82 1.30
C PHE A 316 -12.51 5.14 0.82
N VAL A 317 -11.72 5.98 0.17
CA VAL A 317 -12.20 7.23 -0.45
C VAL A 317 -13.26 6.92 -1.52
N LEU A 318 -13.00 5.96 -2.40
CA LEU A 318 -13.96 5.57 -3.43
C LEU A 318 -15.25 5.01 -2.81
N ASN A 319 -15.16 4.21 -1.73
CA ASN A 319 -16.31 3.67 -1.04
C ASN A 319 -17.20 4.79 -0.47
N LEU A 320 -16.60 5.84 0.09
CA LEU A 320 -17.33 7.01 0.56
C LEU A 320 -18.04 7.72 -0.60
N VAL A 321 -17.34 7.97 -1.72
CA VAL A 321 -17.92 8.63 -2.89
C VAL A 321 -19.06 7.82 -3.48
N ILE A 322 -18.89 6.51 -3.69
CA ILE A 322 -19.95 5.66 -4.26
C ILE A 322 -21.13 5.55 -3.30
N THR A 323 -20.87 5.34 -2.01
CA THR A 323 -21.94 5.21 -1.02
C THR A 323 -22.75 6.50 -0.93
N GLN A 324 -22.09 7.66 -0.89
CA GLN A 324 -22.77 8.95 -0.84
C GLN A 324 -23.50 9.27 -2.14
N GLY A 325 -22.85 9.04 -3.29
CA GLY A 325 -23.45 9.27 -4.61
C GLY A 325 -24.68 8.40 -4.87
N LEU A 326 -24.64 7.13 -4.45
CA LEU A 326 -25.77 6.22 -4.56
C LEU A 326 -26.91 6.61 -3.62
N SER A 327 -26.59 6.97 -2.37
CA SER A 327 -27.57 7.45 -1.38
C SER A 327 -28.31 8.70 -1.86
N MET A 328 -27.60 9.58 -2.58
CA MET A 328 -28.18 10.81 -3.15
C MET A 328 -28.98 10.57 -4.43
N SER A 329 -28.58 9.61 -5.27
CA SER A 329 -29.22 9.34 -6.57
C SER A 329 -30.45 8.42 -6.47
N MET A 330 -30.43 7.46 -5.55
CA MET A 330 -31.59 6.62 -5.24
C MET A 330 -32.02 6.91 -3.81
N PRO A 331 -33.08 7.71 -3.58
CA PRO A 331 -33.81 7.62 -2.32
C PRO A 331 -34.34 6.19 -2.26
N LEU A 332 -33.61 5.33 -1.55
CA LEU A 332 -34.00 3.97 -1.25
C LEU A 332 -35.44 4.03 -0.76
N ARG A 333 -36.38 3.53 -1.58
CA ARG A 333 -37.75 3.29 -1.14
C ARG A 333 -37.64 2.35 0.06
N VAL A 334 -37.74 2.94 1.24
CA VAL A 334 -38.00 2.23 2.49
C VAL A 334 -39.44 1.74 2.34
N GLY A 335 -39.57 0.49 1.87
CA GLY A 335 -40.82 -0.26 1.92
C GLY A 335 -40.95 -0.93 3.28
#